data_AF-A0A9P0VSG9-F1
#
_entry.id   AF-A0A9P0VSG9-F1
#
_cell.length_a   1.000
_cell.length_b   1.000
_cell.length_c   1.000
_cell.angle_alpha   90.00
_cell.angle_beta   90.00
_cell.angle_gamma   90.00
#
_symmetry.space_group_name_H-M   'P 1'
#
loop_
_entity.id
_entity.type
_entity.pdbx_description
1 polymer ?
#
loop_
_entity_poly.entity_id
_entity_poly.type
_entity_poly.pdbx_seq_one_letter_code
_entity_poly.pdbx_strand_id
1 'polypeptide(L)'
;MQKSASQNSKVRVFFNNLSAIPAFFSNSTHRCDVLEEIINKKIPRVAATRWNYNIRTVYFVYEHREKLIEVFEEIEERCNRGVTLNEASSLRRALEDQEFLFGLTVFHKIFPHVDILYNQLQSRNQDSVQLQKDLVIFEKSTDNIRGQIDDIKKYTETKFESNKRRRTDDSIRGVIAKEVCNIITMQLLLL
;
A
#
# COMPACT_ATOMS: atom_id res chain seq x y z
N MET A 1 -17.69 -5.08 -2.03
CA MET A 1 -16.99 -4.31 -0.98
C MET A 1 -17.27 -2.82 -0.99
N GLN A 2 -17.30 -2.09 -2.12
CA GLN A 2 -17.50 -0.63 -2.06
C GLN A 2 -18.81 -0.20 -1.39
N LYS A 3 -19.90 -1.01 -1.42
CA LYS A 3 -21.15 -0.78 -0.67
C LYS A 3 -21.11 -1.14 0.83
N SER A 4 -20.20 -2.01 1.27
CA SER A 4 -20.06 -2.41 2.69
C SER A 4 -18.91 -1.65 3.36
N ALA A 5 -17.81 -1.43 2.62
CA ALA A 5 -16.74 -0.50 2.94
C ALA A 5 -17.14 0.97 2.77
N SER A 6 -18.22 1.32 2.05
CA SER A 6 -18.72 2.70 1.98
C SER A 6 -19.25 3.21 3.32
N GLN A 7 -19.63 2.29 4.23
CA GLN A 7 -20.11 2.64 5.56
C GLN A 7 -18.97 3.05 6.49
N ASN A 8 -17.74 2.59 6.24
CA ASN A 8 -16.56 2.94 7.03
C ASN A 8 -15.60 3.79 6.20
N SER A 9 -15.55 5.09 6.53
CA SER A 9 -14.69 6.06 5.84
C SER A 9 -13.23 5.62 5.79
N LYS A 10 -12.69 4.99 6.84
CA LYS A 10 -11.30 4.52 6.89
C LYS A 10 -11.03 3.39 5.92
N VAL A 11 -11.95 2.42 5.83
CA VAL A 11 -11.83 1.30 4.88
C VAL A 11 -11.90 1.82 3.44
N ARG A 12 -12.74 2.82 3.17
CA ARG A 12 -12.81 3.48 1.87
C ARG A 12 -11.48 4.18 1.52
N VAL A 13 -10.92 4.94 2.45
CA VAL A 13 -9.61 5.62 2.27
C VAL A 13 -8.51 4.59 2.02
N PHE A 14 -8.47 3.50 2.78
CA PHE A 14 -7.52 2.40 2.58
C PHE A 14 -7.57 1.86 1.15
N PHE A 15 -8.75 1.46 0.66
CA PHE A 15 -8.86 0.89 -0.69
C PHE A 15 -8.60 1.92 -1.79
N ASN A 16 -8.91 3.20 -1.56
CA ASN A 16 -8.57 4.26 -2.48
C ASN A 16 -7.05 4.36 -2.65
N ASN A 17 -6.32 4.48 -1.54
CA ASN A 17 -4.86 4.53 -1.53
C ASN A 17 -4.23 3.26 -2.11
N LEU A 18 -4.75 2.08 -1.75
CA LEU A 18 -4.28 0.80 -2.28
C LEU A 18 -4.43 0.74 -3.80
N SER A 19 -5.56 1.17 -4.34
CA SER A 19 -5.82 1.15 -5.79
C SER A 19 -5.02 2.19 -6.57
N ALA A 20 -4.65 3.30 -5.91
CA ALA A 20 -3.87 4.36 -6.52
C ALA A 20 -2.40 3.95 -6.78
N ILE A 21 -1.84 3.02 -5.99
CA ILE A 21 -0.48 2.49 -6.19
C ILE A 21 -0.33 1.90 -7.62
N PRO A 22 -1.07 0.85 -8.03
CA PRO A 22 -0.94 0.32 -9.38
C PRO A 22 -1.36 1.29 -10.48
N ALA A 23 -2.33 2.18 -10.23
CA ALA A 23 -2.74 3.21 -11.18
C ALA A 23 -1.63 4.26 -11.44
N PHE A 24 -0.82 4.55 -10.41
CA PHE A 24 0.35 5.39 -10.55
C PHE A 24 1.31 4.78 -11.58
N PHE A 25 1.66 3.51 -11.45
CA PHE A 25 2.61 2.88 -12.37
C PHE A 25 2.04 2.66 -13.78
N SER A 26 0.75 2.34 -13.92
CA SER A 26 0.15 2.01 -15.23
C SER A 26 0.26 3.11 -16.29
N ASN A 27 0.44 4.36 -15.86
CA ASN A 27 0.41 5.54 -16.73
C ASN A 27 1.82 6.03 -17.13
N SER A 28 2.91 5.30 -16.84
CA SER A 28 4.26 5.69 -17.30
C SER A 28 5.22 4.51 -17.33
N THR A 29 5.89 4.29 -18.46
CA THR A 29 6.96 3.31 -18.61
C THR A 29 8.13 3.60 -17.67
N HIS A 30 8.58 4.86 -17.59
CA HIS A 30 9.67 5.26 -16.70
C HIS A 30 9.39 4.91 -15.22
N ARG A 31 8.15 5.09 -14.75
CA ARG A 31 7.79 4.73 -13.37
C ARG A 31 7.83 3.21 -13.16
N CYS A 32 7.39 2.43 -14.16
CA CYS A 32 7.51 0.98 -14.13
C CYS A 32 8.98 0.53 -14.14
N ASP A 33 9.86 1.22 -14.88
CA ASP A 33 11.27 0.88 -14.93
C ASP A 33 11.94 1.05 -13.56
N VAL A 34 11.67 2.16 -12.86
CA VAL A 34 12.16 2.37 -11.47
C VAL A 34 11.61 1.31 -10.51
N LEU A 35 10.33 0.96 -10.64
CA LEU A 35 9.73 -0.12 -9.84
C LEU A 35 10.46 -1.46 -10.05
N GLU A 36 10.71 -1.81 -11.30
CA GLU A 36 11.36 -3.07 -11.68
C GLU A 36 12.84 -3.09 -11.29
N GLU A 37 13.53 -1.95 -11.34
CA GLU A 37 14.92 -1.77 -10.88
C GLU A 37 15.07 -2.13 -9.40
N ILE A 38 14.16 -1.66 -8.54
CA ILE A 38 14.27 -1.81 -7.07
C ILE A 38 13.61 -3.09 -6.55
N ILE A 39 12.40 -3.41 -7.04
CA ILE A 39 11.62 -4.55 -6.55
C ILE A 39 11.95 -5.85 -7.31
N ASN A 40 12.46 -5.72 -8.55
CA ASN A 40 12.66 -6.85 -9.47
C ASN A 40 11.38 -7.66 -9.73
N LYS A 41 10.23 -6.99 -9.70
CA LYS A 41 8.92 -7.54 -10.04
C LYS A 41 8.02 -6.47 -10.65
N LYS A 42 7.12 -6.92 -11.52
CA LYS A 42 6.07 -6.06 -12.08
C LYS A 42 4.90 -5.97 -11.11
N ILE A 43 4.25 -4.81 -11.09
CA ILE A 43 3.02 -4.64 -10.34
C ILE A 43 1.92 -5.57 -10.91
N PRO A 44 1.02 -6.13 -10.07
CA PRO A 44 -0.05 -6.97 -10.57
C PRO A 44 -0.90 -6.25 -11.62
N ARG A 45 -1.06 -6.87 -12.79
CA ARG A 45 -1.96 -6.36 -13.83
C ARG A 45 -3.41 -6.56 -13.42
N VAL A 46 -4.29 -5.73 -13.99
CA VAL A 46 -5.75 -5.78 -13.81
C VAL A 46 -6.23 -7.24 -13.95
N ALA A 47 -6.96 -7.73 -12.96
CA ALA A 47 -7.54 -9.06 -12.97
C ALA A 47 -8.98 -9.03 -13.48
N ALA A 48 -9.50 -10.19 -13.92
CA ALA A 48 -10.86 -10.33 -14.45
C ALA A 48 -11.94 -9.83 -13.48
N THR A 49 -11.70 -9.93 -12.17
CA THR A 49 -12.61 -9.44 -11.13
C THR A 49 -11.90 -8.46 -10.22
N ARG A 50 -12.65 -7.47 -9.72
CA ARG A 50 -12.15 -6.48 -8.75
C ARG A 50 -11.64 -7.15 -7.47
N TRP A 51 -12.22 -8.28 -7.07
CA TRP A 51 -11.77 -9.06 -5.91
C TRP A 51 -10.36 -9.61 -6.13
N ASN A 52 -10.14 -10.34 -7.23
CA ASN A 52 -8.85 -10.94 -7.54
C ASN A 52 -7.76 -9.86 -7.72
N TYR A 53 -8.15 -8.70 -8.25
CA TYR A 53 -7.25 -7.56 -8.35
C TYR A 53 -6.84 -7.02 -6.97
N ASN A 54 -7.80 -6.73 -6.09
CA ASN A 54 -7.52 -6.22 -4.75
C ASN A 54 -6.68 -7.21 -3.92
N ILE A 55 -6.95 -8.51 -4.04
CA ILE A 55 -6.20 -9.57 -3.37
C ILE A 55 -4.73 -9.54 -3.79
N ARG A 56 -4.46 -9.56 -5.11
CA ARG A 56 -3.10 -9.50 -5.65
C ARG A 56 -2.37 -8.21 -5.27
N THR A 57 -3.06 -7.06 -5.29
CA THR A 57 -2.47 -5.78 -4.90
C THR A 57 -2.14 -5.75 -3.42
N VAL A 58 -3.00 -6.26 -2.53
CA VAL A 58 -2.69 -6.36 -1.10
C VAL A 58 -1.47 -7.24 -0.87
N TYR A 59 -1.38 -8.41 -1.50
CA TYR A 59 -0.19 -9.27 -1.37
C TYR A 59 1.08 -8.56 -1.84
N PHE A 60 1.06 -7.96 -3.03
CA PHE A 60 2.22 -7.27 -3.57
C PHE A 60 2.67 -6.12 -2.68
N VAL A 61 1.73 -5.29 -2.22
CA VAL A 61 2.04 -4.13 -1.37
C VAL A 61 2.50 -4.56 0.02
N TYR A 62 1.92 -5.63 0.59
CA TYR A 62 2.35 -6.17 1.88
C TYR A 62 3.79 -6.69 1.84
N GLU A 63 4.10 -7.52 0.84
CA GLU A 63 5.42 -8.15 0.65
C GLU A 63 6.52 -7.13 0.30
N HIS A 64 6.17 -6.08 -0.44
CA HIS A 64 7.15 -5.14 -0.99
C HIS A 64 7.01 -3.72 -0.44
N ARG A 65 6.33 -3.53 0.70
CA ARG A 65 6.05 -2.20 1.28
C ARG A 65 7.29 -1.32 1.42
N GLU A 66 8.35 -1.84 2.01
CA GLU A 66 9.57 -1.06 2.30
C GLU A 66 10.28 -0.66 1.01
N LYS A 67 10.43 -1.59 0.07
CA LYS A 67 10.95 -1.29 -1.26
C LYS A 67 10.06 -0.35 -2.07
N LEU A 68 8.74 -0.40 -1.89
CA LEU A 68 7.83 0.54 -2.53
C LEU A 68 8.04 1.96 -2.01
N ILE A 69 8.38 2.14 -0.74
CA ILE A 69 8.77 3.44 -0.19
C ILE A 69 10.03 3.93 -0.91
N GLU A 70 11.06 3.10 -1.02
CA GLU A 70 12.30 3.41 -1.76
C GLU A 70 12.01 3.77 -3.23
N VAL A 71 11.10 3.05 -3.90
CA VAL A 71 10.67 3.36 -5.27
C VAL A 71 10.04 4.75 -5.36
N PHE A 72 9.19 5.13 -4.41
CA PHE A 72 8.58 6.46 -4.44
C PHE A 72 9.61 7.56 -4.13
N GLU A 73 10.57 7.31 -3.25
CA GLU A 73 11.69 8.24 -2.98
C GLU A 73 12.55 8.44 -4.23
N GLU A 74 12.92 7.37 -4.93
CA GLU A 74 13.68 7.44 -6.17
C GLU A 74 12.91 8.20 -7.28
N ILE A 75 11.60 8.01 -7.37
CA ILE A 75 10.75 8.76 -8.32
C ILE A 75 10.65 10.24 -7.91
N GLU A 76 10.61 10.55 -6.61
CA GLU A 76 10.66 11.92 -6.10
C GLU A 76 11.99 12.61 -6.46
N GLU A 77 13.11 11.89 -6.47
CA GLU A 77 14.42 12.43 -6.85
C GLU A 77 14.59 12.59 -8.36
N ARG A 78 14.14 11.62 -9.16
CA ARG A 78 14.29 11.63 -10.63
C ARG A 78 13.28 12.53 -11.35
N CYS A 79 12.15 12.88 -10.73
CA CYS A 79 11.06 13.60 -11.40
C CYS A 79 11.05 15.09 -11.08
N ASN A 80 10.80 15.94 -12.08
CA ASN A 80 10.62 17.39 -11.91
C ASN A 80 9.17 17.85 -12.08
N ARG A 81 8.23 16.94 -12.38
CA ARG A 81 6.82 17.27 -12.61
C ARG A 81 6.10 17.35 -11.27
N GLY A 82 5.69 18.55 -10.88
CA GLY A 82 5.04 18.79 -9.58
C GLY A 82 3.83 17.87 -9.29
N VAL A 83 3.01 17.54 -10.28
CA VAL A 83 1.88 16.61 -10.11
C VAL A 83 2.35 15.20 -9.75
N THR A 84 3.37 14.68 -10.45
CA THR A 84 3.92 13.34 -10.21
C THR A 84 4.63 13.28 -8.86
N LEU A 85 5.36 14.34 -8.48
CA LEU A 85 5.99 14.47 -7.17
C LEU A 85 4.97 14.42 -6.04
N ASN A 86 3.89 15.21 -6.16
CA ASN A 86 2.83 15.23 -5.15
C ASN A 86 2.13 13.88 -5.03
N GLU A 87 1.84 13.23 -6.16
CA GLU A 87 1.22 11.91 -6.18
C GLU A 87 2.15 10.84 -5.56
N ALA A 88 3.42 10.79 -5.95
CA ALA A 88 4.43 9.91 -5.37
C ALA A 88 4.57 10.10 -3.85
N SER A 89 4.71 11.36 -3.40
CA SER A 89 4.81 11.69 -1.98
C SER A 89 3.55 11.31 -1.21
N SER A 90 2.36 11.51 -1.80
CA SER A 90 1.11 11.12 -1.16
C SER A 90 0.98 9.60 -0.99
N LEU A 91 1.39 8.83 -2.00
CA LEU A 91 1.36 7.35 -1.96
C LEU A 91 2.42 6.80 -1.02
N ARG A 92 3.63 7.38 -1.01
CA ARG A 92 4.66 7.07 -0.03
C ARG A 92 4.16 7.30 1.39
N ARG A 93 3.62 8.48 1.69
CA ARG A 93 3.02 8.77 3.01
C ARG A 93 1.90 7.80 3.37
N ALA A 94 1.10 7.36 2.41
CA ALA A 94 0.08 6.34 2.64
C ALA A 94 0.67 4.98 3.02
N LEU A 95 1.74 4.51 2.35
CA LEU A 95 2.44 3.27 2.75
C LEU A 95 3.03 3.37 4.16
N GLU A 96 3.33 4.58 4.56
CA GLU A 96 3.97 4.91 5.81
C GLU A 96 3.00 5.19 6.96
N ASP A 97 1.72 5.35 6.65
CA ASP A 97 0.65 5.61 7.59
C ASP A 97 0.31 4.35 8.40
N GLN A 98 0.06 4.56 9.70
CA GLN A 98 -0.24 3.47 10.63
C GLN A 98 -1.60 2.83 10.32
N GLU A 99 -2.63 3.61 10.00
CA GLU A 99 -3.95 3.07 9.70
C GLU A 99 -3.93 2.25 8.40
N PHE A 100 -3.17 2.71 7.41
CA PHE A 100 -2.94 1.97 6.19
C PHE A 100 -2.21 0.66 6.44
N LEU A 101 -1.12 0.66 7.22
CA LEU A 101 -0.38 -0.57 7.57
C LEU A 101 -1.25 -1.56 8.35
N PHE A 102 -2.07 -1.06 9.27
CA PHE A 102 -3.06 -1.86 10.00
C PHE A 102 -4.05 -2.51 9.04
N GLY A 103 -4.68 -1.71 8.17
CA GLY A 103 -5.61 -2.21 7.15
C GLY A 103 -4.94 -3.24 6.24
N LEU A 104 -3.73 -2.95 5.76
CA LEU A 104 -2.96 -3.84 4.89
C LEU A 104 -2.71 -5.19 5.55
N THR A 105 -2.33 -5.19 6.84
CA THR A 105 -2.06 -6.42 7.61
C THR A 105 -3.33 -7.23 7.84
N VAL A 106 -4.45 -6.57 8.16
CA VAL A 106 -5.75 -7.22 8.35
C VAL A 106 -6.22 -7.84 7.03
N PHE A 107 -6.21 -7.09 5.93
CA PHE A 107 -6.66 -7.60 4.63
C PHE A 107 -5.74 -8.70 4.09
N HIS A 108 -4.43 -8.61 4.33
CA HIS A 108 -3.49 -9.68 3.98
C HIS A 108 -3.84 -11.02 4.67
N LYS A 109 -4.32 -10.97 5.92
CA LYS A 109 -4.77 -12.15 6.68
C LYS A 109 -6.16 -12.64 6.25
N ILE A 110 -7.08 -11.74 5.90
CA ILE A 110 -8.46 -12.10 5.53
C ILE A 110 -8.54 -12.66 4.11
N PHE A 111 -7.79 -12.09 3.16
CA PHE A 111 -7.92 -12.38 1.75
C PHE A 111 -7.65 -13.83 1.30
N PRO A 112 -6.75 -14.63 1.91
CA PRO A 112 -6.64 -16.05 1.58
C PRO A 112 -7.96 -16.80 1.79
N HIS A 113 -8.69 -16.49 2.86
CA HIS A 113 -9.96 -17.13 3.19
C HIS A 113 -11.08 -16.67 2.27
N VAL A 114 -11.07 -15.39 1.88
CA VAL A 114 -12.00 -14.84 0.88
C VAL A 114 -11.77 -15.48 -0.49
N ASP A 115 -10.51 -15.67 -0.90
CA ASP A 115 -10.16 -16.25 -2.20
C ASP A 115 -10.65 -17.70 -2.32
N ILE A 116 -10.45 -18.51 -1.28
CA ILE A 116 -10.97 -19.89 -1.21
C ILE A 116 -12.49 -19.90 -1.38
N LEU A 117 -13.20 -19.11 -0.59
CA LEU A 117 -14.67 -19.06 -0.63
C LEU A 117 -15.17 -18.57 -2.01
N TYR A 118 -14.50 -17.58 -2.59
CA TYR A 118 -14.85 -17.03 -3.90
C TYR A 118 -14.64 -18.05 -5.03
N ASN A 119 -13.51 -18.76 -5.03
CA ASN A 119 -13.21 -19.78 -6.04
C ASN A 119 -14.22 -20.93 -6.00
N GLN A 120 -14.69 -21.31 -4.80
CA GLN A 120 -15.72 -22.32 -4.62
C GLN A 120 -17.07 -21.86 -5.16
N LEU A 121 -17.47 -20.61 -4.87
CA LEU A 121 -18.71 -20.03 -5.39
C LEU A 121 -18.72 -19.91 -6.93
N GLN A 122 -17.56 -19.72 -7.56
CA GLN A 122 -17.43 -19.66 -9.02
C GLN A 122 -17.33 -21.05 -9.69
N SER A 123 -17.15 -22.12 -8.93
CA SER A 123 -17.02 -23.46 -9.49
C SER A 123 -18.33 -23.88 -10.18
N ARG A 124 -18.23 -24.47 -11.39
CA ARG A 124 -19.39 -24.89 -12.19
C ARG A 124 -20.17 -26.06 -11.57
N ASN A 125 -19.52 -26.82 -10.70
CA ASN A 125 -20.10 -27.93 -9.95
C ASN A 125 -20.10 -27.57 -8.47
N GLN A 126 -21.06 -26.73 -8.05
CA GLN A 126 -21.18 -26.31 -6.66
C GLN A 126 -21.52 -27.52 -5.77
N ASP A 127 -20.51 -28.08 -5.10
CA ASP A 127 -20.71 -29.02 -4.01
C ASP A 127 -21.19 -28.25 -2.78
N SER A 128 -22.48 -28.34 -2.49
CA SER A 128 -23.12 -27.65 -1.36
C SER A 128 -22.51 -28.08 -0.01
N VAL A 129 -22.01 -29.31 0.10
CA VAL A 129 -21.35 -29.80 1.31
C VAL A 129 -19.97 -29.15 1.46
N GLN A 130 -19.22 -29.03 0.36
CA GLN A 130 -17.93 -28.36 0.36
C GLN A 130 -18.08 -26.86 0.65
N LEU A 131 -19.06 -26.19 0.04
CA LEU A 131 -19.36 -24.78 0.31
C LEU A 131 -19.71 -24.54 1.79
N GLN A 132 -20.51 -25.42 2.39
CA GLN A 132 -20.84 -25.32 3.81
C GLN A 132 -19.60 -25.47 4.70
N LYS A 133 -18.69 -26.39 4.37
CA LYS A 133 -17.41 -26.54 5.08
C LYS A 133 -16.54 -25.28 4.94
N ASP A 134 -16.43 -24.74 3.73
CA ASP A 134 -15.62 -23.55 3.46
C ASP A 134 -16.18 -22.31 4.16
N LEU A 135 -17.51 -22.19 4.30
CA LEU A 135 -18.16 -21.15 5.11
C LEU A 135 -17.81 -21.28 6.59
N VAL A 136 -17.89 -22.49 7.17
CA VAL A 136 -17.51 -22.73 8.57
C VAL A 136 -16.03 -22.41 8.81
N ILE A 137 -15.15 -22.80 7.88
CA ILE A 137 -13.72 -22.47 7.93
C ILE A 137 -13.50 -20.96 7.84
N PHE A 138 -14.22 -20.28 6.95
CA PHE A 138 -14.15 -18.82 6.80
C PHE A 138 -14.59 -18.10 8.06
N GLU A 139 -15.70 -18.52 8.69
CA GLU A 139 -16.19 -17.97 9.96
C GLU A 139 -15.15 -18.14 11.06
N LYS A 140 -14.66 -19.37 11.26
CA LYS A 140 -13.63 -19.66 12.29
C LYS A 140 -12.35 -18.86 12.06
N SER A 141 -11.93 -18.69 10.81
CA SER A 141 -10.74 -17.91 10.46
C SER A 141 -10.96 -16.43 10.72
N THR A 142 -12.15 -15.92 10.42
CA THR A 142 -12.54 -14.53 10.68
C THR A 142 -12.58 -14.22 12.17
N ASP A 143 -13.13 -15.13 12.98
CA ASP A 143 -13.15 -15.00 14.44
C ASP A 143 -11.75 -15.07 15.04
N ASN A 144 -10.89 -15.95 14.52
CA ASN A 144 -9.48 -15.99 14.92
C ASN A 144 -8.75 -14.69 14.58
N ILE A 145 -8.95 -14.14 13.38
CA ILE A 145 -8.36 -12.84 12.99
C ILE A 145 -8.90 -11.73 13.89
N ARG A 146 -10.20 -11.76 14.24
CA ARG A 146 -10.80 -10.81 15.19
C ARG A 146 -10.13 -10.89 16.55
N GLY A 147 -9.84 -12.09 17.04
CA GLY A 147 -9.10 -12.29 18.30
C GLY A 147 -7.65 -11.78 18.26
N GLN A 148 -7.04 -11.68 17.07
CA GLN A 148 -5.67 -11.17 16.88
C GLN A 148 -5.61 -9.66 16.63
N ILE A 149 -6.73 -8.93 16.65
CA ILE A 149 -6.75 -7.50 16.27
C ILE A 149 -5.82 -6.65 17.15
N ASP A 150 -5.80 -6.89 18.45
CA ASP A 150 -4.95 -6.13 19.37
C ASP A 150 -3.46 -6.40 19.14
N ASP A 151 -3.10 -7.65 18.85
CA ASP A 151 -1.74 -8.03 18.48
C ASP A 151 -1.31 -7.39 17.15
N ILE A 152 -2.21 -7.40 16.15
CA ILE A 152 -1.97 -6.73 14.87
C ILE A 152 -1.77 -5.23 15.09
N LYS A 153 -2.61 -4.61 15.92
CA LYS A 153 -2.50 -3.19 16.26
C LYS A 153 -1.14 -2.88 16.88
N LYS A 154 -0.73 -3.63 17.90
CA LYS A 154 0.57 -3.49 18.58
C LYS A 154 1.75 -3.70 17.63
N TYR A 155 1.67 -4.70 16.75
CA TYR A 155 2.67 -4.93 15.71
C TYR A 155 2.82 -3.71 14.78
N THR A 156 1.69 -3.16 14.32
CA THR A 156 1.71 -2.00 13.41
C THR A 156 2.20 -0.71 14.08
N GLU A 157 1.88 -0.49 15.36
CA GLU A 157 2.41 0.63 16.16
C GLU A 157 3.92 0.55 16.30
N THR A 158 4.44 -0.62 16.70
CA THR A 158 5.89 -0.86 16.85
C THR A 158 6.63 -0.64 15.53
N LYS A 159 6.08 -1.14 14.42
CA LYS A 159 6.67 -0.97 13.09
C LYS A 159 6.64 0.49 12.64
N PHE A 160 5.57 1.22 12.93
CA PHE A 160 5.45 2.65 12.63
C PHE A 160 6.48 3.49 13.40
N GLU A 161 6.65 3.26 14.70
CA GLU A 161 7.63 3.96 15.54
C GLU A 161 9.07 3.80 15.03
N SER A 162 9.43 2.59 14.59
CA SER A 162 10.75 2.31 14.02
C SER A 162 11.03 3.12 12.73
N ASN A 163 10.01 3.28 11.87
CA ASN A 163 10.13 4.04 10.62
C ASN A 163 10.24 5.56 10.86
N LYS A 164 9.56 6.10 11.88
CA LYS A 164 9.66 7.53 12.24
C LYS A 164 11.10 7.93 12.57
N ARG A 165 11.85 7.06 13.26
CA ARG A 165 13.26 7.31 13.61
C ARG A 165 14.16 7.40 12.37
N ARG A 166 13.91 6.59 11.33
CA ARG A 166 14.68 6.64 10.07
C ARG A 166 14.42 7.91 9.24
N ARG A 167 13.19 8.45 9.23
CA ARG A 167 12.84 9.67 8.49
C ARG A 167 13.29 10.97 9.14
N THR A 168 13.62 10.93 10.43
CA THR A 168 14.09 12.10 11.16
C THR A 168 15.61 12.14 11.15
N ASP A 169 16.23 11.85 10.00
CA ASP A 169 17.63 12.18 9.79
C ASP A 169 17.73 13.69 9.57
N ASP A 170 17.80 14.43 10.68
CA ASP A 170 17.90 15.89 10.77
C ASP A 170 19.10 16.46 9.98
N SER A 171 20.05 15.59 9.61
CA SER A 171 21.18 15.87 8.73
C SER A 171 20.74 16.43 7.37
N ILE A 172 19.76 15.81 6.70
CA ILE A 172 19.30 16.20 5.36
C ILE A 172 18.55 17.53 5.39
N ARG A 173 17.74 17.77 6.43
CA ARG A 173 17.02 19.04 6.60
C ARG A 173 17.96 20.22 6.81
N GLY A 174 19.04 20.00 7.57
CA GLY A 174 20.09 20.99 7.76
C GLY A 174 20.83 21.32 6.46
N VAL A 175 21.05 20.33 5.59
CA VAL A 175 21.69 20.52 4.28
C VAL A 175 20.78 21.29 3.33
N ILE A 176 19.51 20.88 3.19
CA ILE A 176 18.52 21.55 2.32
C ILE A 176 18.31 22.99 2.77
N ALA A 177 18.17 23.24 4.07
CA ALA A 177 18.02 24.59 4.60
C ALA A 177 19.23 25.48 4.26
N LYS A 178 20.45 24.95 4.36
CA LYS A 178 21.68 25.66 3.97
C LYS A 178 21.72 25.94 2.47
N GLU A 179 21.39 24.97 1.62
CA GLU A 179 21.38 25.15 0.17
C GLU A 179 20.34 26.18 -0.27
N VAL A 180 19.13 26.14 0.29
CA VAL A 180 18.08 27.13 0.00
C VAL A 180 18.53 28.52 0.42
N CYS A 181 19.11 28.67 1.63
CA CYS A 181 19.68 29.94 2.07
C CYS A 181 20.79 30.44 1.13
N ASN A 182 21.66 29.55 0.65
CA ASN A 182 22.72 29.90 -0.28
C ASN A 182 22.18 30.36 -1.64
N ILE A 183 21.17 29.66 -2.19
CA ILE A 183 20.55 30.02 -3.48
C ILE A 183 19.88 31.38 -3.41
N ILE A 184 19.11 31.64 -2.34
CA ILE A 184 18.45 32.94 -2.13
C ILE A 184 19.50 34.05 -1.99
N THR A 185 20.58 33.80 -1.24
CA THR A 185 21.67 34.76 -1.08
C THR A 185 22.35 35.07 -2.43
N MET A 186 22.61 34.06 -3.26
CA MET A 186 23.21 34.25 -4.59
C MET A 186 22.29 35.01 -5.54
N GLN A 187 20.97 34.76 -5.51
CA GLN A 187 20.01 35.49 -6.34
C GLN A 187 19.87 36.97 -5.92
N LEU A 188 19.96 37.25 -4.62
CA LEU A 188 19.94 38.62 -4.09
C LEU A 188 21.21 39.41 -4.41
N LEU A 189 22.35 38.73 -4.57
CA LEU A 189 23.64 39.36 -4.95
C LEU A 189 23.73 39.67 -6.45
N LEU A 190 22.81 39.16 -7.27
CA LEU A 190 22.73 39.38 -8.72
C LEU A 190 21.71 40.47 -9.11
N LEU A 191 21.06 41.10 -8.13
CA LEU A 191 20.18 42.27 -8.27
C LEU A 191 20.94 43.55 -7.90
#